data_AF-A0A0N4ZDU5-F1
#
_entry.id   AF-A0A0N4ZDU5-F1
#
_cell.length_a   1.000
_cell.length_b   1.000
_cell.length_c   1.000
_cell.angle_alpha   90.00
_cell.angle_beta   90.00
_cell.angle_gamma   90.00
#
_symmetry.space_group_name_H-M   'P 1'
#
loop_
_entity.id
_entity.type
_entity.pdbx_description
1 polymer ?
#
loop_
_entity_poly.entity_id
_entity_poly.type
_entity_poly.pdbx_seq_one_letter_code
_entity_poly.pdbx_strand_id
1 'polypeptide(L)'
;MFAAKSYEKLCVEDSNISFGWIVECLVKNSNSFKKIKGDSKILKFDFQDISDGKGFISKVYKSTAYFDGDDKKVFQFITKIPGLECLTELFESETDKESINKCFDASFVSILHDQECTFYGQIMEEIGNLKAPKCYGMQDLVPKKQDGCLIMEYLSPNASNLPFYESFNVYQIKSALSELMKFQVFSLTNGKHWTTKFKNHFTLESFNSIYKLVEINYIILNEFVLKK
;
A
#
# COMPACT_ATOMS: atom_id res chain seq x y z
N MET A 1 -0.10 -17.67 -21.03
CA MET A 1 -0.01 -16.68 -19.93
C MET A 1 1.03 -15.62 -20.27
N PHE A 2 2.28 -16.02 -20.55
CA PHE A 2 3.37 -15.14 -20.97
C PHE A 2 3.87 -15.45 -22.40
N ALA A 3 4.47 -14.46 -23.05
CA ALA A 3 5.05 -14.58 -24.39
C ALA A 3 6.40 -15.34 -24.36
N ALA A 4 7.24 -15.06 -23.37
CA ALA A 4 8.51 -15.74 -23.15
C ALA A 4 8.37 -16.90 -22.14
N LYS A 5 9.10 -17.99 -22.37
CA LYS A 5 9.17 -19.13 -21.43
C LYS A 5 9.89 -18.71 -20.15
N SER A 6 9.44 -19.22 -19.00
CA SER A 6 10.00 -18.94 -17.67
C SER A 6 9.83 -17.50 -17.18
N TYR A 7 9.17 -16.62 -17.93
CA TYR A 7 8.90 -15.24 -17.49
C TYR A 7 8.00 -15.24 -16.25
N GLU A 8 7.15 -16.25 -16.08
CA GLU A 8 6.36 -16.46 -14.86
C GLU A 8 7.21 -16.62 -13.58
N LYS A 9 8.48 -17.02 -13.70
CA LYS A 9 9.38 -17.27 -12.57
C LYS A 9 10.21 -16.05 -12.17
N LEU A 10 10.21 -15.00 -12.98
CA LEU A 10 10.87 -13.75 -12.61
C LEU A 10 10.11 -13.09 -11.46
N CYS A 11 10.84 -12.35 -10.64
CA CYS A 11 10.29 -11.67 -9.47
C CYS A 11 10.33 -10.15 -9.63
N VAL A 12 9.54 -9.45 -8.82
CA VAL A 12 9.52 -7.99 -8.78
C VAL A 12 10.76 -7.49 -8.04
N GLU A 13 11.67 -6.83 -8.76
CA GLU A 13 12.89 -6.23 -8.21
C GLU A 13 13.63 -7.20 -7.26
N ASP A 14 13.97 -6.75 -6.05
CA ASP A 14 14.68 -7.53 -5.03
C ASP A 14 13.77 -8.44 -4.18
N SER A 15 12.50 -8.61 -4.55
CA SER A 15 11.54 -9.46 -3.82
C SER A 15 11.48 -10.88 -4.37
N ASN A 16 10.81 -11.76 -3.63
CA ASN A 16 10.45 -13.12 -4.04
C ASN A 16 9.04 -13.20 -4.63
N ILE A 17 8.43 -12.05 -4.99
CA ILE A 17 7.09 -12.02 -5.57
C ILE A 17 7.16 -12.31 -7.07
N SER A 18 6.77 -13.53 -7.44
CA SER A 18 6.81 -13.97 -8.83
C SER A 18 5.76 -13.29 -9.73
N PHE A 19 6.11 -13.07 -10.99
CA PHE A 19 5.19 -12.56 -12.00
C PHE A 19 4.02 -13.52 -12.24
N GLY A 20 4.26 -14.83 -12.15
CA GLY A 20 3.22 -15.85 -12.23
C GLY A 20 2.12 -15.62 -11.18
N TRP A 21 2.49 -15.45 -9.92
CA TRP A 21 1.55 -15.18 -8.83
C TRP A 21 0.73 -13.90 -9.06
N ILE A 22 1.38 -12.81 -9.51
CA ILE A 22 0.68 -11.56 -9.84
C ILE A 22 -0.41 -11.80 -10.90
N VAL A 23 -0.08 -12.53 -11.96
CA VAL A 23 -1.03 -12.81 -13.04
C VAL A 23 -2.15 -13.72 -12.57
N GLU A 24 -1.86 -14.72 -11.74
CA GLU A 24 -2.89 -15.57 -11.13
C GLU A 24 -3.89 -14.74 -10.32
N CYS A 25 -3.40 -13.82 -9.47
CA CYS A 25 -4.23 -12.89 -8.72
C CYS A 25 -5.10 -12.01 -9.64
N LEU A 26 -4.51 -11.41 -10.66
CA LEU A 26 -5.22 -10.53 -11.60
C LEU A 26 -6.26 -11.28 -12.45
N VAL A 27 -5.94 -12.48 -12.96
CA VAL A 27 -6.90 -13.30 -13.72
C VAL A 27 -8.06 -13.72 -12.82
N LYS A 28 -7.78 -14.16 -11.60
CA LYS A 28 -8.80 -14.59 -10.66
C LYS A 28 -9.75 -13.45 -10.28
N ASN A 29 -9.19 -12.29 -9.92
CA ASN A 29 -9.92 -11.26 -9.19
C ASN A 29 -10.20 -9.96 -9.99
N SER A 30 -9.66 -9.79 -11.20
CA SER A 30 -9.89 -8.58 -12.01
C SER A 30 -10.57 -8.90 -13.35
N ASN A 31 -11.86 -8.57 -13.45
CA ASN A 31 -12.61 -8.67 -14.71
C ASN A 31 -12.06 -7.73 -15.79
N SER A 32 -11.63 -6.53 -15.39
CA SER A 32 -10.99 -5.58 -16.30
C SER A 32 -9.68 -6.13 -16.87
N PHE A 33 -8.85 -6.76 -16.04
CA PHE A 33 -7.64 -7.43 -16.50
C PHE A 33 -7.96 -8.55 -17.48
N LYS A 34 -8.88 -9.46 -17.14
CA LYS A 34 -9.31 -10.55 -18.04
C LYS A 34 -9.78 -10.03 -19.39
N LYS A 35 -10.61 -8.97 -19.39
CA LYS A 35 -11.14 -8.35 -20.60
C LYS A 35 -10.04 -7.71 -21.44
N ILE A 36 -9.14 -6.94 -20.82
CA ILE A 36 -8.03 -6.32 -21.53
C ILE A 36 -7.13 -7.42 -22.06
N LYS A 37 -6.61 -8.32 -21.23
CA LYS A 37 -5.75 -9.42 -21.68
C LYS A 37 -6.38 -10.18 -22.86
N GLY A 38 -7.62 -10.67 -22.71
CA GLY A 38 -8.25 -11.55 -23.70
C GLY A 38 -7.34 -12.76 -24.01
N ASP A 39 -7.16 -13.03 -25.30
CA ASP A 39 -6.29 -14.10 -25.79
C ASP A 39 -4.81 -13.71 -25.88
N SER A 40 -4.48 -12.42 -25.73
CA SER A 40 -3.09 -11.94 -25.73
C SER A 40 -2.29 -12.57 -24.61
N LYS A 41 -0.99 -12.74 -24.84
CA LYS A 41 0.00 -13.09 -23.83
C LYS A 41 0.59 -11.83 -23.24
N ILE A 42 1.08 -11.94 -22.01
CA ILE A 42 1.84 -10.86 -21.39
C ILE A 42 3.25 -10.87 -21.99
N LEU A 43 3.63 -9.76 -22.60
CA LEU A 43 4.95 -9.55 -23.19
C LEU A 43 5.97 -9.21 -22.11
N LYS A 44 5.65 -8.24 -21.26
CA LYS A 44 6.50 -7.79 -20.17
C LYS A 44 5.70 -7.11 -19.06
N PHE A 45 6.31 -7.01 -17.90
CA PHE A 45 5.96 -6.07 -16.85
C PHE A 45 6.97 -4.93 -16.77
N ASP A 46 6.50 -3.79 -16.30
CA ASP A 46 7.29 -2.63 -15.90
C ASP A 46 6.87 -2.24 -14.49
N PHE A 47 7.83 -1.98 -13.61
CA PHE A 47 7.61 -1.65 -12.21
C PHE A 47 8.29 -0.32 -11.91
N GLN A 48 7.51 0.75 -11.92
CA GLN A 48 8.02 2.07 -11.57
C GLN A 48 7.81 2.30 -10.07
N ASP A 49 8.88 2.39 -9.28
CA ASP A 49 8.77 2.79 -7.88
C ASP A 49 8.23 4.23 -7.79
N ILE A 50 7.11 4.39 -7.09
CA ILE A 50 6.45 5.68 -6.83
C ILE A 50 6.45 6.05 -5.34
N SER A 51 7.03 5.20 -4.49
CA SER A 51 7.19 5.45 -3.05
C SER A 51 8.26 6.51 -2.78
N ASP A 52 9.39 6.46 -3.50
CA ASP A 52 10.38 7.54 -3.65
C ASP A 52 10.74 8.24 -2.31
N GLY A 53 10.99 7.47 -1.25
CA GLY A 53 11.38 8.02 0.07
C GLY A 53 10.30 8.85 0.77
N LYS A 54 9.04 8.82 0.32
CA LYS A 54 7.93 9.63 0.86
C LYS A 54 7.34 9.09 2.18
N GLY A 55 8.16 8.41 2.98
CA GLY A 55 7.78 7.92 4.31
C GLY A 55 6.83 6.72 4.32
N PHE A 56 6.84 5.90 3.27
CA PHE A 56 6.09 4.64 3.24
C PHE A 56 6.89 3.51 3.91
N ILE A 57 6.26 2.66 4.71
CA ILE A 57 6.85 1.42 5.27
C ILE A 57 6.89 0.30 4.21
N SER A 58 6.84 0.66 2.94
CA SER A 58 6.68 -0.26 1.81
C SER A 58 7.18 0.39 0.54
N LYS A 59 7.80 -0.40 -0.34
CA LYS A 59 8.00 0.00 -1.73
C LYS A 59 6.67 -0.13 -2.46
N VAL A 60 6.28 0.92 -3.17
CA VAL A 60 5.01 0.99 -3.90
C VAL A 60 5.33 1.20 -5.36
N TYR A 61 5.01 0.22 -6.20
CA TYR A 61 5.25 0.27 -7.62
C TYR A 61 3.97 0.57 -8.38
N LYS A 62 4.04 1.52 -9.31
CA LYS A 62 3.12 1.60 -10.44
C LYS A 62 3.53 0.53 -11.45
N SER A 63 2.76 -0.55 -11.48
CA SER A 63 3.02 -1.71 -12.29
C SER A 63 2.23 -1.65 -13.58
N THR A 64 2.89 -1.93 -14.71
CA THR A 64 2.24 -1.94 -16.03
C THR A 64 2.48 -3.28 -16.73
N ALA A 65 1.39 -3.98 -17.06
CA ALA A 65 1.41 -5.16 -17.91
C ALA A 65 1.27 -4.74 -19.38
N TYR A 66 2.20 -5.18 -20.21
CA TYR A 66 2.16 -5.01 -21.67
C TYR A 66 1.79 -6.33 -22.33
N PHE A 67 0.93 -6.27 -23.34
CA PHE A 67 0.43 -7.46 -24.02
C PHE A 67 1.02 -7.57 -25.44
N ASP A 68 1.15 -8.79 -25.94
CA ASP A 68 1.57 -9.00 -27.33
C ASP A 68 0.51 -8.52 -28.34
N GLY A 69 1.00 -8.10 -29.52
CA GLY A 69 0.16 -7.72 -30.66
C GLY A 69 -0.41 -6.30 -30.65
N ASP A 70 -0.31 -5.55 -29.54
CA ASP A 70 -0.71 -4.14 -29.47
C ASP A 70 0.03 -3.39 -28.35
N ASP A 71 0.96 -2.50 -28.71
CA ASP A 71 1.76 -1.73 -27.75
C ASP A 71 0.95 -0.69 -26.95
N LYS A 72 -0.25 -0.32 -27.41
CA LYS A 72 -1.15 0.60 -26.68
C LYS A 72 -2.01 -0.13 -25.65
N LYS A 73 -2.07 -1.45 -25.76
CA LYS A 73 -2.85 -2.30 -24.86
C LYS A 73 -2.04 -2.56 -23.61
N VAL A 74 -2.40 -1.84 -22.53
CA VAL A 74 -1.75 -1.97 -21.23
C VAL A 74 -2.76 -2.14 -20.11
N PHE A 75 -2.33 -2.76 -19.02
CA PHE A 75 -3.08 -2.79 -17.77
C PHE A 75 -2.21 -2.27 -16.62
N GLN A 76 -2.71 -1.27 -15.90
CA GLN A 76 -2.02 -0.66 -14.78
C GLN A 76 -2.62 -1.11 -13.45
N PHE A 77 -1.74 -1.37 -12.49
CA PHE A 77 -2.07 -1.77 -11.13
C PHE A 77 -0.97 -1.30 -10.17
N ILE A 78 -1.22 -1.43 -8.88
CA ILE A 78 -0.23 -1.17 -7.83
C ILE A 78 0.30 -2.50 -7.31
N THR A 79 1.62 -2.61 -7.20
CA THR A 79 2.28 -3.64 -6.39
C THR A 79 2.86 -2.96 -5.17
N LYS A 80 2.39 -3.31 -3.98
CA LYS A 80 2.93 -2.80 -2.71
C LYS A 80 3.62 -3.93 -1.97
N ILE A 81 4.90 -3.74 -1.64
CA ILE A 81 5.74 -4.74 -0.95
C ILE A 81 6.24 -4.09 0.34
N PRO A 82 5.87 -4.60 1.53
CA PRO A 82 6.37 -4.09 2.80
C PRO A 82 7.88 -4.36 2.92
N GLY A 83 8.61 -3.40 3.48
CA GLY A 83 10.08 -3.47 3.57
C GLY A 83 10.61 -2.74 4.79
N LEU A 84 11.55 -3.37 5.49
CA LEU A 84 12.24 -2.76 6.64
C LEU A 84 13.24 -1.69 6.18
N GLU A 85 13.77 -1.83 4.97
CA GLU A 85 14.65 -0.87 4.33
C GLU A 85 14.00 0.52 4.26
N CYS A 86 12.69 0.59 3.97
CA CYS A 86 11.99 1.86 3.88
C CYS A 86 11.89 2.59 5.23
N LEU A 87 11.76 1.84 6.34
CA LEU A 87 11.84 2.42 7.68
C LEU A 87 13.28 2.86 8.01
N THR A 88 14.26 2.03 7.65
CA THR A 88 15.67 2.34 7.90
C THR A 88 16.08 3.64 7.19
N GLU A 89 15.67 3.81 5.94
CA GLU A 89 15.88 5.02 5.15
C GLU A 89 15.18 6.24 5.79
N LEU A 90 13.95 6.06 6.30
CA LEU A 90 13.19 7.14 6.96
C LEU A 90 13.90 7.69 8.20
N PHE A 91 14.67 6.84 8.90
CA PHE A 91 15.35 7.19 10.15
C PHE A 91 16.86 7.34 10.03
N GLU A 92 17.42 7.28 8.81
CA GLU A 92 18.87 7.22 8.62
C GLU A 92 19.60 8.46 9.19
N SER A 93 18.97 9.63 9.08
CA SER A 93 19.48 10.93 9.56
C SER A 93 19.22 11.21 11.04
N GLU A 94 18.48 10.35 11.75
CA GLU A 94 18.10 10.59 13.14
C GLU A 94 19.23 10.21 14.11
N THR A 95 19.47 11.04 15.12
CA THR A 95 20.50 10.80 16.15
C THR A 95 20.23 9.54 16.97
N ASP A 96 18.95 9.16 17.12
CA ASP A 96 18.50 8.00 17.91
C ASP A 96 18.17 6.78 17.03
N LYS A 97 18.66 6.72 15.78
CA LYS A 97 18.27 5.70 14.80
C LYS A 97 18.39 4.24 15.28
N GLU A 98 19.37 3.93 16.12
CA GLU A 98 19.50 2.57 16.68
C GLU A 98 18.34 2.19 17.61
N SER A 99 17.90 3.11 18.46
CA SER A 99 16.75 2.89 19.35
C SER A 99 15.45 2.82 18.56
N ILE A 100 15.33 3.65 17.53
CA ILE A 100 14.18 3.65 16.61
C ILE A 100 14.10 2.34 15.83
N ASN A 101 15.22 1.86 15.28
CA ASN A 101 15.27 0.60 14.53
C ASN A 101 14.98 -0.62 15.40
N LYS A 102 15.26 -0.56 16.72
CA LYS A 102 14.82 -1.59 17.68
C LYS A 102 13.31 -1.59 17.90
N CYS A 103 12.66 -0.42 17.82
CA CYS A 103 11.22 -0.30 17.96
C CYS A 103 10.45 -0.78 16.74
N PHE A 104 11.06 -0.71 15.55
CA PHE A 104 10.42 -1.01 14.27
C PHE A 104 11.18 -2.12 13.53
N ASP A 105 11.03 -3.36 14.00
CA ASP A 105 11.67 -4.53 13.40
C ASP A 105 10.81 -5.19 12.30
N ALA A 106 11.32 -6.26 11.69
CA ALA A 106 10.59 -7.02 10.67
C ALA A 106 9.26 -7.61 11.20
N SER A 107 9.16 -7.89 12.51
CA SER A 107 7.94 -8.38 13.15
C SER A 107 6.88 -7.29 13.18
N PHE A 108 7.27 -6.06 13.52
CA PHE A 108 6.40 -4.89 13.48
C PHE A 108 5.87 -4.62 12.06
N VAL A 109 6.74 -4.67 11.05
CA VAL A 109 6.35 -4.53 9.65
C VAL A 109 5.34 -5.61 9.23
N SER A 110 5.57 -6.86 9.62
CA SER A 110 4.66 -7.99 9.36
C SER A 110 3.28 -7.76 9.99
N ILE A 111 3.23 -7.31 11.24
CA ILE A 111 1.97 -6.99 11.91
C ILE A 111 1.18 -5.92 11.14
N LEU A 112 1.82 -4.81 10.74
CA LEU A 112 1.14 -3.74 10.02
C LEU A 112 0.63 -4.20 8.65
N HIS A 113 1.45 -4.96 7.91
CA HIS A 113 1.09 -5.51 6.61
C HIS A 113 -0.06 -6.52 6.72
N ASP A 114 0.00 -7.45 7.67
CA ASP A 114 -1.04 -8.48 7.85
C ASP A 114 -2.37 -7.87 8.33
N GLN A 115 -2.31 -6.76 9.07
CA GLN A 115 -3.47 -5.94 9.40
C GLN A 115 -4.09 -5.29 8.15
N GLU A 116 -3.27 -4.79 7.23
CA GLU A 116 -3.73 -4.27 5.93
C GLU A 116 -4.33 -5.39 5.06
N CYS A 117 -3.70 -6.56 4.98
CA CYS A 117 -4.25 -7.75 4.33
C CYS A 117 -5.62 -8.13 4.91
N THR A 118 -5.74 -8.15 6.25
CA THR A 118 -7.01 -8.41 6.93
C THR A 118 -8.07 -7.38 6.56
N PHE A 119 -7.69 -6.09 6.49
CA PHE A 119 -8.62 -5.04 6.13
C PHE A 119 -9.21 -5.25 4.73
N TYR A 120 -8.36 -5.45 3.73
CA TYR A 120 -8.80 -5.66 2.35
C TYR A 120 -9.49 -7.02 2.14
N GLY A 121 -9.06 -8.06 2.85
CA GLY A 121 -9.53 -9.44 2.63
C GLY A 121 -10.75 -9.86 3.45
N GLN A 122 -11.06 -9.14 4.52
CA GLN A 122 -12.13 -9.52 5.46
C GLN A 122 -13.01 -8.33 5.82
N ILE A 123 -12.41 -7.24 6.30
CA ILE A 123 -13.19 -6.12 6.86
C ILE A 123 -13.94 -5.33 5.78
N MET A 124 -13.33 -5.11 4.62
CA MET A 124 -13.93 -4.31 3.56
C MET A 124 -15.31 -4.81 3.12
N GLU A 125 -15.55 -6.11 3.17
CA GLU A 125 -16.84 -6.71 2.80
C GLU A 125 -17.94 -6.40 3.83
N GLU A 126 -17.56 -6.13 5.07
CA GLU A 126 -18.49 -5.78 6.16
C GLU A 126 -18.80 -4.28 6.21
N ILE A 127 -17.90 -3.43 5.70
CA ILE A 127 -18.10 -1.97 5.65
C ILE A 127 -18.88 -1.62 4.39
N GLY A 128 -20.16 -1.27 4.56
CA GLY A 128 -21.10 -1.01 3.47
C GLY A 128 -20.56 -0.11 2.34
N ASN A 129 -20.20 -0.76 1.23
CA ASN A 129 -19.70 -0.15 -0.01
C ASN A 129 -18.73 1.03 0.22
N LEU A 130 -17.68 0.79 1.01
CA LEU A 130 -16.60 1.75 1.22
C LEU A 130 -15.84 2.00 -0.08
N LYS A 131 -15.58 3.26 -0.42
CA LYS A 131 -14.74 3.62 -1.56
C LYS A 131 -13.27 3.46 -1.20
N ALA A 132 -12.73 2.28 -1.46
CA ALA A 132 -11.30 1.97 -1.35
C ALA A 132 -10.81 1.26 -2.62
N PRO A 133 -9.49 1.28 -2.92
CA PRO A 133 -8.96 0.52 -4.05
C PRO A 133 -9.32 -0.95 -3.95
N LYS A 134 -9.67 -1.58 -5.06
CA LYS A 134 -9.83 -3.05 -5.07
C LYS A 134 -8.48 -3.72 -4.83
N CYS A 135 -8.48 -4.77 -4.01
CA CYS A 135 -7.34 -5.65 -3.82
C CYS A 135 -7.54 -6.91 -4.67
N TYR A 136 -6.65 -7.14 -5.64
CA TYR A 136 -6.66 -8.29 -6.53
C TYR A 136 -5.86 -9.48 -5.98
N GLY A 137 -4.93 -9.24 -5.06
CA GLY A 137 -4.07 -10.28 -4.50
C GLY A 137 -3.42 -9.80 -3.21
N MET A 138 -3.25 -10.71 -2.26
CA MET A 138 -2.60 -10.45 -0.99
C MET A 138 -1.78 -11.65 -0.58
N GLN A 139 -0.60 -11.39 -0.02
CA GLN A 139 0.31 -12.38 0.53
C GLN A 139 0.85 -11.83 1.84
N ASP A 140 0.67 -12.59 2.93
CA ASP A 140 1.16 -12.21 4.26
C ASP A 140 2.70 -12.15 4.30
N LEU A 141 3.24 -11.31 5.17
CA LEU A 141 4.68 -11.20 5.36
C LEU A 141 5.11 -12.18 6.46
N VAL A 142 5.94 -13.17 6.13
CA VAL A 142 6.54 -14.07 7.12
C VAL A 142 8.04 -13.80 7.17
N PRO A 143 8.55 -13.12 8.24
CA PRO A 143 9.94 -12.72 8.33
C PRO A 143 10.92 -13.86 8.00
N LYS A 144 11.90 -13.58 7.13
CA LYS A 144 12.95 -14.51 6.66
C LYS A 144 12.45 -15.71 5.85
N LYS A 145 11.17 -15.79 5.50
CA LYS A 145 10.58 -16.93 4.78
C LYS A 145 9.79 -16.53 3.55
N GLN A 146 8.99 -15.48 3.64
CA GLN A 146 8.06 -15.09 2.58
C GLN A 146 7.85 -13.58 2.61
N ASP A 147 8.01 -12.93 1.47
CA ASP A 147 7.74 -11.50 1.34
C ASP A 147 6.23 -11.23 1.33
N GLY A 148 5.83 -10.13 1.94
CA GLY A 148 4.46 -9.64 1.85
C GLY A 148 4.20 -8.99 0.50
N CYS A 149 2.95 -8.98 0.04
CA CYS A 149 2.58 -8.23 -1.15
C CYS A 149 1.08 -7.93 -1.18
N LEU A 150 0.73 -6.75 -1.69
CA LEU A 150 -0.62 -6.39 -2.12
C LEU A 150 -0.61 -6.01 -3.61
N ILE A 151 -1.54 -6.59 -4.36
CA ILE A 151 -1.81 -6.25 -5.76
C ILE A 151 -3.12 -5.48 -5.78
N MET A 152 -3.06 -4.19 -6.12
CA MET A 152 -4.18 -3.27 -5.91
C MET A 152 -4.56 -2.51 -7.18
N GLU A 153 -5.76 -1.96 -7.20
CA GLU A 153 -6.25 -1.08 -8.24
C GLU A 153 -5.41 0.21 -8.34
N TYR A 154 -4.99 0.55 -9.55
CA TYR A 154 -4.44 1.86 -9.83
C TYR A 154 -5.60 2.86 -10.02
N LEU A 155 -5.70 3.84 -9.11
CA LEU A 155 -6.87 4.73 -9.06
C LEU A 155 -6.79 5.94 -10.01
N SER A 156 -5.63 6.26 -10.56
CA SER A 156 -5.50 7.41 -11.48
C SER A 156 -6.19 7.10 -12.83
N PRO A 157 -6.88 8.07 -13.45
CA PRO A 157 -6.99 9.49 -13.06
C PRO A 157 -8.17 9.81 -12.13
N ASN A 158 -8.88 8.80 -11.63
CA ASN A 158 -10.13 8.99 -10.88
C ASN A 158 -9.93 9.40 -9.42
N ALA A 159 -8.72 9.23 -8.88
CA ALA A 159 -8.34 9.70 -7.56
C ALA A 159 -7.03 10.49 -7.60
N SER A 160 -6.89 11.43 -6.67
CA SER A 160 -5.68 12.21 -6.45
C SER A 160 -5.47 12.42 -4.96
N ASN A 161 -4.20 12.59 -4.58
CA ASN A 161 -3.87 13.15 -3.28
C ASN A 161 -3.94 14.68 -3.37
N LEU A 162 -4.43 15.32 -2.32
CA LEU A 162 -4.37 16.78 -2.19
C LEU A 162 -3.06 17.14 -1.49
N PRO A 163 -2.22 18.02 -2.07
CA PRO A 163 -1.05 18.54 -1.38
C PRO A 163 -1.45 19.20 -0.05
N PHE A 164 -0.60 19.09 0.97
CA PHE A 164 -0.92 19.60 2.32
C PHE A 164 -1.14 21.12 2.39
N TYR A 165 -0.65 21.87 1.40
CA TYR A 165 -0.83 23.33 1.29
C TYR A 165 -2.10 23.73 0.54
N GLU A 166 -2.86 22.77 0.00
CA GLU A 166 -4.15 23.00 -0.65
C GLU A 166 -5.30 22.63 0.29
N SER A 167 -6.43 23.32 0.12
CA SER A 167 -7.64 23.06 0.90
C SER A 167 -8.69 22.33 0.07
N PHE A 168 -9.39 21.40 0.70
CA PHE A 168 -10.56 20.77 0.11
C PHE A 168 -11.66 21.80 -0.10
N ASN A 169 -12.34 21.73 -1.25
CA ASN A 169 -13.62 22.41 -1.40
C ASN A 169 -14.73 21.66 -0.63
N VAL A 170 -15.89 22.31 -0.48
CA VAL A 170 -17.02 21.77 0.29
C VAL A 170 -17.52 20.41 -0.23
N TYR A 171 -17.40 20.13 -1.53
CA TYR A 171 -17.83 18.86 -2.11
C TYR A 171 -16.84 17.73 -1.80
N GLN A 172 -15.54 18.02 -1.88
CA GLN A 172 -14.49 17.06 -1.58
C GLN A 172 -14.52 16.66 -0.09
N ILE A 173 -14.65 17.64 0.82
CA ILE A 173 -14.72 17.34 2.26
C ILE A 173 -15.99 16.55 2.60
N LYS A 174 -17.14 16.89 2.00
CA LYS A 174 -18.37 16.09 2.15
C LYS A 174 -18.17 14.65 1.68
N SER A 175 -17.49 14.45 0.55
CA SER A 175 -17.18 13.11 0.04
C SER A 175 -16.28 12.34 1.01
N ALA A 176 -15.21 12.95 1.52
CA ALA A 176 -14.30 12.32 2.48
C ALA A 176 -15.02 11.97 3.80
N LEU A 177 -15.79 12.91 4.35
CA LEU A 177 -16.58 12.69 5.57
C LEU A 177 -17.63 11.59 5.40
N SER A 178 -18.22 11.46 4.21
CA SER A 178 -19.20 10.39 3.95
C SER A 178 -18.58 9.00 4.04
N GLU A 179 -17.37 8.82 3.51
CA GLU A 179 -16.64 7.54 3.62
C GLU A 179 -16.10 7.31 5.05
N LEU A 180 -15.60 8.36 5.71
CA LEU A 180 -15.17 8.29 7.11
C LEU A 180 -16.32 7.89 8.03
N MET A 181 -17.53 8.40 7.79
CA MET A 181 -18.71 8.06 8.59
C MET A 181 -19.06 6.58 8.48
N LYS A 182 -18.92 5.95 7.30
CA LYS A 182 -19.11 4.49 7.16
C LYS A 182 -18.16 3.72 8.05
N PHE A 183 -16.88 4.13 8.07
CA PHE A 183 -15.86 3.51 8.89
C PHE A 183 -16.13 3.67 10.39
N GLN A 184 -16.54 4.87 10.83
CA GLN A 184 -16.89 5.16 12.22
C GLN A 184 -18.13 4.37 12.67
N VAL A 185 -19.19 4.34 11.85
CA VAL A 185 -20.39 3.56 12.14
C VAL A 185 -20.04 2.08 12.27
N PHE A 186 -19.26 1.53 11.34
CA PHE A 186 -18.79 0.15 11.43
C PHE A 186 -18.04 -0.10 12.74
N SER A 187 -17.01 0.71 13.04
CA SER A 187 -16.20 0.57 14.25
C SER A 187 -17.03 0.55 15.55
N LEU A 188 -18.04 1.42 15.64
CA LEU A 188 -18.91 1.54 16.82
C LEU A 188 -20.05 0.51 16.88
N THR A 189 -20.30 -0.21 15.79
CA THR A 189 -21.40 -1.19 15.69
C THR A 189 -20.87 -2.58 15.39
N ASN A 190 -20.91 -3.00 14.12
CA ASN A 190 -20.61 -4.35 13.67
C ASN A 190 -19.13 -4.70 13.83
N GLY A 191 -18.23 -3.73 13.78
CA GLY A 191 -16.78 -3.92 13.82
C GLY A 191 -16.20 -4.25 15.20
N LYS A 192 -17.00 -4.25 16.28
CA LYS A 192 -16.51 -4.51 17.65
C LYS A 192 -15.81 -5.87 17.79
N HIS A 193 -16.19 -6.86 17.00
CA HIS A 193 -15.58 -8.19 17.06
C HIS A 193 -14.12 -8.22 16.56
N TRP A 194 -13.69 -7.21 15.79
CA TRP A 194 -12.31 -7.06 15.34
C TRP A 194 -11.36 -6.53 16.43
N THR A 195 -11.88 -5.96 17.52
CA THR A 195 -11.07 -5.32 18.57
C THR A 195 -10.06 -6.25 19.24
N THR A 196 -10.32 -7.56 19.28
CA THR A 196 -9.39 -8.56 19.82
C THR A 196 -8.23 -8.86 18.87
N LYS A 197 -8.42 -8.66 17.56
CA LYS A 197 -7.44 -8.89 16.49
C LYS A 197 -6.55 -7.67 16.29
N PHE A 198 -7.12 -6.46 16.30
CA PHE A 198 -6.37 -5.21 16.13
C PHE A 198 -5.98 -4.64 17.48
N LYS A 199 -4.81 -5.07 17.95
CA LYS A 199 -4.20 -4.52 19.17
C LYS A 199 -3.31 -3.35 18.81
N ASN A 200 -3.19 -2.41 19.75
CA ASN A 200 -2.17 -1.39 19.64
C ASN A 200 -0.79 -2.05 19.87
N HIS A 201 0.06 -2.02 18.84
CA HIS A 201 1.43 -2.54 18.90
C HIS A 201 2.47 -1.46 19.16
N PHE A 202 2.06 -0.19 19.25
CA PHE A 202 2.95 0.89 19.65
C PHE A 202 3.21 0.80 21.15
N THR A 203 4.49 0.72 21.49
CA THR A 203 4.96 0.91 22.87
C THR A 203 5.10 2.41 23.17
N LEU A 204 5.23 2.76 24.45
CA LEU A 204 5.53 4.15 24.84
C LEU A 204 6.84 4.63 24.20
N GLU A 205 7.83 3.75 24.08
CA GLU A 205 9.11 4.06 23.42
C GLU A 205 8.89 4.35 21.93
N SER A 206 8.18 3.47 21.21
CA SER A 206 7.82 3.67 19.80
C SER A 206 7.03 4.99 19.60
N PHE A 207 6.12 5.31 20.52
CA PHE A 207 5.34 6.53 20.46
C PHE A 207 6.21 7.79 20.68
N ASN A 208 7.13 7.75 21.65
CA ASN A 208 8.07 8.84 21.88
C ASN A 208 8.98 9.06 20.67
N SER A 209 9.42 8.00 20.00
CA SER A 209 10.20 8.10 18.76
C SER A 209 9.41 8.79 17.64
N ILE A 210 8.14 8.41 17.43
CA ILE A 210 7.27 9.06 16.43
C ILE A 210 6.98 10.51 16.83
N TYR A 211 6.74 10.79 18.11
CA TYR A 211 6.49 12.14 18.59
C TYR A 211 7.67 13.07 18.27
N LYS A 212 8.91 12.64 18.52
CA LYS A 212 10.10 13.44 18.19
C LYS A 212 10.16 13.78 16.70
N LEU A 213 9.86 12.83 15.81
CA LEU A 213 9.79 13.10 14.37
C LEU A 213 8.74 14.16 14.03
N VAL A 214 7.54 14.00 14.59
CA VAL A 214 6.43 14.93 14.33
C VAL A 214 6.78 16.30 14.85
N GLU A 215 7.39 16.41 16.03
CA GLU A 215 7.80 17.68 16.63
C GLU A 215 8.85 18.41 15.79
N ILE A 216 9.90 17.71 15.33
CA ILE A 216 10.94 18.29 14.45
C ILE A 216 10.30 18.78 13.15
N ASN A 217 9.49 17.96 12.50
CA ASN A 217 8.84 18.33 11.24
C ASN A 217 7.80 19.43 11.43
N TYR A 218 7.11 19.47 12.58
CA TYR A 218 6.16 20.52 12.91
C TYR A 218 6.86 21.86 13.10
N ILE A 219 8.01 21.90 13.78
CA ILE A 219 8.82 23.12 13.91
C ILE A 219 9.17 23.67 12.52
N ILE A 220 9.65 22.80 11.62
CA ILE A 220 9.98 23.16 10.24
C ILE A 220 8.73 23.70 9.53
N LEU A 221 7.61 22.98 9.56
CA LEU A 221 6.36 23.42 8.93
C LEU A 221 5.90 24.77 9.46
N ASN A 222 6.04 25.02 10.76
CA ASN A 222 5.64 26.26 11.40
C ASN A 222 6.45 27.46 10.88
N GLU A 223 7.73 27.27 10.53
CA GLU A 223 8.55 28.31 9.89
C GLU A 223 8.02 28.72 8.50
N PHE A 224 7.37 27.80 7.78
CA PHE A 224 6.80 28.05 6.46
C PHE A 224 5.34 28.54 6.51
N VAL A 225 4.56 28.12 7.50
CA VAL A 225 3.13 28.42 7.60
C VAL A 225 2.86 29.77 8.29
N LEU A 226 3.65 30.15 9.30
CA LEU A 226 3.43 31.41 10.06
C LEU A 226 4.11 32.65 9.46
N LYS A 227 4.87 32.52 8.37
CA LYS A 227 5.47 33.68 7.66
C LYS A 227 4.57 34.27 6.56
N LYS A 228 3.25 34.11 6.68
CA LYS A 228 2.26 34.82 5.85
C LYS A 228 1.54 35.89 6.65
#